data_AF-A0A1E5VGN6-F1
#
_entry.id   AF-A0A1E5VGN6-F1
#
_cell.length_a   1.000
_cell.length_b   1.000
_cell.length_c   1.000
_cell.angle_alpha   90.00
_cell.angle_beta   90.00
_cell.angle_gamma   90.00
#
_symmetry.space_group_name_H-M   'P 1'
#
loop_
_entity.id
_entity.type
_entity.pdbx_description
1 polymer ?
#
loop_
_entity_poly.entity_id
_entity_poly.type
_entity_poly.pdbx_seq_one_letter_code
_entity_poly.pdbx_strand_id
1 'polypeptide(L)'
;MATLSAVAAMAAGGYCKPPTLNWKAKAETVSKVMDIVKQQLALGADAALTPESKFTDLGADSLDTVEIVMALEEEFKITVEEDNAQNITTIQEAAELIDKLVG
;
A
#
# COMPACT_ATOMS: atom_id res chain seq x y z
N MET A 1 -11.12 28.48 -14.63
CA MET A 1 -11.11 27.01 -14.50
C MET A 1 -9.76 26.63 -13.95
N ALA A 2 -9.66 26.32 -12.66
CA ALA A 2 -8.40 25.93 -12.06
C ALA A 2 -8.08 24.50 -12.53
N THR A 3 -7.12 24.37 -13.44
CA THR A 3 -6.49 23.09 -13.74
C THR A 3 -5.75 22.67 -12.47
N LEU A 4 -6.28 21.68 -11.75
CA LEU A 4 -5.58 21.05 -10.63
C LEU A 4 -4.30 20.41 -11.15
N SER A 5 -3.20 21.15 -11.06
CA SER A 5 -1.87 20.55 -10.94
C SER A 5 -1.76 19.99 -9.54
N ALA A 6 -1.89 18.68 -9.41
CA ALA A 6 -1.44 17.93 -8.26
C ALA A 6 -0.73 16.64 -8.73
N VAL A 7 0.16 16.79 -9.71
CA VAL A 7 1.23 15.83 -9.96
C VAL A 7 2.50 16.50 -9.45
N ALA A 8 2.88 16.23 -8.20
CA ALA A 8 4.25 16.34 -7.69
C ALA A 8 4.27 16.11 -6.18
N ALA A 9 4.48 14.86 -5.78
CA ALA A 9 5.17 14.54 -4.54
C ALA A 9 5.97 13.26 -4.73
N MET A 10 6.80 13.23 -5.78
CA MET A 10 7.89 12.27 -5.93
C MET A 10 9.17 12.93 -5.40
N ALA A 11 9.34 12.91 -4.09
CA ALA A 11 10.62 13.14 -3.46
C ALA A 11 11.06 11.82 -2.80
N ALA A 12 12.27 11.39 -3.17
CA ALA A 12 12.97 10.19 -2.72
C ALA A 12 12.48 9.58 -1.38
N GLY A 13 11.91 8.38 -1.44
CA GLY A 13 11.94 7.40 -0.35
C GLY A 13 10.94 7.57 0.81
N GLY A 14 9.93 8.44 0.73
CA GLY A 14 8.94 8.54 1.79
C GLY A 14 7.59 9.07 1.30
N TYR A 15 6.53 8.29 1.49
CA TYR A 15 5.16 8.72 1.25
C TYR A 15 4.78 9.89 2.19
N CYS A 16 4.36 11.02 1.62
CA CYS A 16 3.88 12.19 2.37
C CYS A 16 2.35 12.28 2.29
N LYS A 17 1.67 12.27 3.45
CA LYS A 17 0.21 12.43 3.59
C LYS A 17 -0.28 13.68 2.86
N PRO A 18 -1.13 13.56 1.81
CA PRO A 18 -1.81 14.74 1.29
C PRO A 18 -2.75 15.32 2.37
N PRO A 19 -2.76 16.65 2.59
CA PRO A 19 -3.47 17.29 3.70
C PRO A 19 -5.01 17.22 3.60
N THR A 20 -5.55 16.71 2.49
CA THR A 20 -7.00 16.63 2.22
C THR A 20 -7.59 15.22 2.37
N LEU A 21 -6.79 14.23 2.74
CA LEU A 21 -7.19 12.82 2.66
C LEU A 21 -7.30 12.17 4.06
N ASN A 22 -8.50 11.73 4.42
CA ASN A 22 -8.81 11.13 5.73
C ASN A 22 -8.51 9.63 5.76
N TRP A 23 -7.24 9.27 5.55
CA TRP A 23 -6.79 7.90 5.75
C TRP A 23 -6.41 7.65 7.21
N LYS A 24 -6.76 6.47 7.73
CA LYS A 24 -6.57 6.11 9.15
C LYS A 24 -5.21 5.51 9.47
N ALA A 25 -4.52 4.92 8.49
CA ALA A 25 -3.22 4.31 8.70
C ALA A 25 -2.14 5.32 9.12
N LYS A 26 -0.99 4.84 9.57
CA LYS A 26 0.25 5.59 9.83
C LYS A 26 1.07 5.68 8.54
N ALA A 27 1.73 6.81 8.32
CA ALA A 27 2.50 7.06 7.10
C ALA A 27 3.62 6.03 6.89
N GLU A 28 4.25 5.62 7.98
CA GLU A 28 5.32 4.62 8.00
C GLU A 28 4.79 3.25 7.55
N THR A 29 3.61 2.84 8.03
CA THR A 29 2.96 1.59 7.64
C THR A 29 2.63 1.60 6.15
N VAL A 30 2.03 2.67 5.64
CA VAL A 30 1.73 2.82 4.20
C VAL A 30 3.01 2.73 3.37
N SER A 31 4.08 3.43 3.77
CA SER A 31 5.36 3.41 3.04
C SER A 31 5.93 2.00 2.96
N LYS A 32 5.93 1.27 4.08
CA LYS A 32 6.39 -0.13 4.11
C LYS A 32 5.55 -1.05 3.22
N VAL A 33 4.23 -0.91 3.25
CA VAL A 33 3.33 -1.69 2.37
C VAL A 33 3.68 -1.41 0.90
N MET A 34 3.88 -0.14 0.53
CA MET A 34 4.25 0.23 -0.83
C MET A 34 5.60 -0.40 -1.24
N ASP A 35 6.58 -0.43 -0.34
CA ASP A 35 7.89 -1.01 -0.61
C ASP A 35 7.81 -2.53 -0.83
N ILE A 36 7.02 -3.24 -0.03
CA ILE A 36 6.78 -4.68 -0.20
C ILE A 36 6.08 -4.96 -1.53
N VAL A 37 5.04 -4.20 -1.87
CA VAL A 37 4.32 -4.34 -3.13
C VAL A 37 5.26 -4.10 -4.32
N LYS A 38 6.15 -3.10 -4.25
CA LYS A 38 7.15 -2.87 -5.29
C LYS A 38 8.10 -4.06 -5.45
N GLN A 39 8.55 -4.63 -4.34
CA GLN A 39 9.46 -5.79 -4.38
C GLN A 39 8.77 -7.02 -4.96
N GLN A 40 7.58 -7.36 -4.50
CA GLN A 40 6.86 -8.56 -4.94
C GLN A 40 6.47 -8.48 -6.41
N LEU A 41 5.98 -7.32 -6.85
CA LEU A 41 5.58 -7.12 -8.26
C LEU A 41 6.75 -6.69 -9.16
N ALA A 42 7.99 -6.70 -8.65
CA ALA A 42 9.20 -6.25 -9.34
C ALA A 42 9.03 -4.88 -10.04
N LEU A 43 8.30 -3.96 -9.40
CA LEU A 43 8.06 -2.62 -9.93
C LEU A 43 9.34 -1.79 -9.83
N GLY A 44 9.60 -0.99 -10.86
CA GLY A 44 10.74 -0.06 -10.85
C GLY A 44 10.68 0.91 -9.67
N ALA A 45 11.84 1.40 -9.22
CA ALA A 45 11.92 2.37 -8.11
C ALA A 45 11.04 3.61 -8.35
N ASP A 46 10.92 4.02 -9.62
CA ASP A 46 10.15 5.15 -10.11
C ASP A 46 8.64 4.85 -10.29
N ALA A 47 8.19 3.63 -9.97
CA ALA A 47 6.78 3.29 -10.03
C ALA A 47 5.97 4.21 -9.12
N ALA A 48 5.02 4.92 -9.73
CA ALA A 48 4.10 5.81 -9.06
C ALA A 48 3.02 4.98 -8.37
N LEU A 49 3.23 4.67 -7.09
CA LEU A 49 2.18 4.09 -6.25
C LEU A 49 1.55 5.16 -5.39
N THR A 50 0.25 5.02 -5.18
CA THR A 50 -0.53 5.82 -4.24
C THR A 50 -1.27 4.88 -3.28
N PRO A 51 -1.70 5.34 -2.11
CA PRO A 51 -2.48 4.52 -1.20
C PRO A 51 -3.77 3.97 -1.83
N GLU A 52 -4.37 4.71 -2.76
CA GLU A 52 -5.57 4.30 -3.49
C GLU A 52 -5.27 3.33 -4.65
N SER A 53 -3.99 3.08 -4.94
CA SER A 53 -3.60 2.11 -5.97
C SER A 53 -4.10 0.73 -5.59
N LYS A 54 -4.79 0.10 -6.54
CA LYS A 54 -5.28 -1.26 -6.39
C LYS A 54 -4.19 -2.25 -6.80
N PHE A 55 -4.10 -3.38 -6.11
CA PHE A 55 -3.12 -4.42 -6.46
C PHE A 55 -3.33 -4.93 -7.88
N THR A 56 -4.58 -5.09 -8.31
CA THR A 56 -4.92 -5.49 -9.68
C THR A 56 -4.46 -4.49 -10.74
N ASP A 57 -4.51 -3.19 -10.44
CA ASP A 57 -4.09 -2.13 -11.37
C ASP A 57 -2.56 -2.07 -11.50
N LEU A 58 -1.86 -2.60 -10.50
CA LEU A 58 -0.40 -2.74 -10.48
C LEU A 58 0.06 -4.05 -11.14
N GLY A 59 -0.87 -4.87 -11.62
CA GLY A 59 -0.59 -6.14 -12.28
C GLY A 59 -0.51 -7.33 -11.34
N ALA A 60 -0.88 -7.20 -10.07
CA ALA A 60 -0.97 -8.34 -9.16
C ALA A 60 -2.11 -9.27 -9.58
N ASP A 61 -1.80 -10.54 -9.72
CA ASP A 61 -2.79 -11.60 -9.88
C ASP A 61 -3.21 -12.18 -8.51
N SER A 62 -4.02 -13.25 -8.54
CA SER A 62 -4.49 -13.92 -7.33
C SER A 62 -3.36 -14.55 -6.51
N LEU A 63 -2.28 -14.99 -7.16
CA LEU A 63 -1.12 -15.58 -6.48
C LEU A 63 -0.23 -14.49 -5.89
N ASP A 64 0.03 -13.43 -6.66
CA ASP A 64 0.79 -12.26 -6.20
C ASP A 64 0.14 -11.64 -4.94
N THR A 65 -1.19 -11.58 -4.91
CA THR A 65 -1.92 -11.06 -3.74
C THR A 65 -1.66 -11.91 -2.49
N VAL A 66 -1.62 -13.24 -2.63
CA VAL A 66 -1.27 -14.15 -1.52
C VAL A 66 0.17 -13.93 -1.08
N GLU A 67 1.12 -13.81 -2.02
CA GLU A 67 2.54 -13.56 -1.71
C GLU A 67 2.78 -12.20 -1.05
N ILE A 68 2.05 -11.16 -1.46
CA ILE A 68 2.07 -9.84 -0.84
C ILE A 68 1.56 -9.94 0.60
N VAL A 69 0.42 -10.58 0.83
CA VAL A 69 -0.15 -10.73 2.17
C VAL A 69 0.80 -11.50 3.09
N MET A 70 1.38 -12.61 2.63
CA MET A 70 2.36 -13.37 3.39
C MET A 70 3.61 -12.53 3.75
N ALA A 71 4.12 -11.72 2.81
CA ALA A 71 5.25 -10.84 3.08
C ALA A 71 4.90 -9.74 4.10
N LEU A 72 3.67 -9.22 4.06
CA LEU A 72 3.18 -8.26 5.06
C LEU A 72 3.07 -8.92 6.45
N GLU A 73 2.55 -10.14 6.53
CA GLU A 73 2.49 -10.89 7.79
C GLU A 73 3.88 -11.10 8.41
N GLU A 74 4.87 -11.47 7.59
CA GLU A 74 6.25 -11.68 8.04
C GLU A 74 6.92 -10.36 8.47
N GLU A 75 6.83 -9.30 7.66
CA GLU A 75 7.45 -8.00 7.96
C GLU A 75 6.90 -7.39 9.26
N PHE A 76 5.58 -7.42 9.44
CA PHE A 76 4.92 -6.82 10.59
C PHE A 76 4.72 -7.78 11.76
N LYS A 77 5.06 -9.07 11.59
CA LYS A 77 4.87 -10.14 12.58
C LYS A 77 3.43 -10.24 13.06
N ILE A 78 2.50 -10.18 12.12
CA ILE A 78 1.06 -10.28 12.35
C ILE A 78 0.48 -11.53 11.70
N THR A 79 -0.78 -11.80 11.97
CA THR A 79 -1.56 -12.83 11.26
C THR A 79 -2.81 -12.16 10.73
N VAL A 80 -3.01 -12.22 9.42
CA VAL A 80 -4.16 -11.69 8.72
C VAL A 80 -5.08 -12.86 8.39
N GLU A 81 -6.32 -12.80 8.89
CA GLU A 81 -7.31 -13.82 8.53
C GLU A 81 -7.59 -13.76 7.02
N GLU A 82 -7.81 -14.93 6.41
CA GLU A 82 -7.99 -15.05 4.96
C GLU A 82 -9.19 -14.21 4.46
N ASP A 83 -10.29 -14.17 5.20
CA ASP A 83 -11.44 -13.33 4.88
C ASP A 83 -11.06 -11.84 4.85
N ASN A 84 -10.18 -11.39 5.76
CA ASN A 84 -9.72 -10.00 5.75
C ASN A 84 -8.79 -9.76 4.57
N ALA A 85 -7.85 -10.68 4.30
CA ALA A 85 -6.92 -10.60 3.17
C ALA A 85 -7.64 -10.50 1.81
N GLN A 86 -8.68 -11.31 1.60
CA GLN A 86 -9.47 -11.31 0.36
C GLN A 86 -10.24 -10.00 0.14
N ASN A 87 -10.52 -9.25 1.21
CA ASN A 87 -11.19 -7.95 1.13
C ASN A 87 -10.22 -6.78 0.91
N ILE A 88 -8.90 -7.01 0.96
CA ILE A 88 -7.90 -5.97 0.70
C ILE A 88 -7.74 -5.81 -0.81
N THR A 89 -8.12 -4.64 -1.31
CA THR A 89 -7.98 -4.32 -2.74
C THR A 89 -6.94 -3.24 -3.01
N THR A 90 -6.66 -2.39 -2.01
CA THR A 90 -5.76 -1.23 -2.12
C THR A 90 -4.64 -1.25 -1.08
N ILE A 91 -3.57 -0.50 -1.36
CA ILE A 91 -2.46 -0.28 -0.43
C ILE A 91 -2.94 0.34 0.88
N GLN A 92 -3.87 1.28 0.80
CA GLN A 92 -4.43 1.96 1.97
C GLN A 92 -5.18 0.98 2.89
N GLU A 93 -6.01 0.11 2.32
CA GLU A 93 -6.75 -0.91 3.08
C GLU A 93 -5.79 -1.88 3.78
N ALA A 94 -4.73 -2.31 3.10
CA ALA A 94 -3.71 -3.16 3.67
C ALA A 94 -3.03 -2.49 4.88
N ALA A 95 -2.59 -1.24 4.70
CA ALA A 95 -1.94 -0.49 5.75
C ALA A 95 -2.86 -0.26 6.97
N GLU A 96 -4.14 0.03 6.74
CA GLU A 96 -5.12 0.20 7.82
C GLU A 96 -5.38 -1.10 8.58
N LEU A 97 -5.39 -2.23 7.89
CA LEU A 97 -5.52 -3.53 8.55
C LEU A 97 -4.30 -3.83 9.41
N ILE A 98 -3.09 -3.61 8.88
CA ILE A 98 -1.84 -3.81 9.61
C ILE A 98 -1.82 -2.94 10.86
N ASP A 99 -2.15 -1.66 10.76
CA ASP A 99 -2.16 -0.77 11.93
C ASP A 99 -3.19 -1.18 12.99
N LYS A 100 -4.31 -1.81 12.60
CA LYS A 100 -5.27 -2.38 13.55
C LYS A 100 -4.76 -3.63 14.27
N LEU A 101 -3.87 -4.39 13.65
CA LEU A 101 -3.32 -5.63 14.20
C LEU A 101 -2.04 -5.41 15.00
N VAL A 102 -1.23 -4.42 14.62
CA VAL A 102 0.01 -4.02 15.32
C VAL A 102 -0.26 -3.04 16.47
N GLY A 103 -1.37 -2.30 16.41
CA GLY A 103 -1.78 -1.29 17.41
C GLY A 103 -2.35 -1.86 18.69
#